data_AF-A0A7S3KMX2-F1
#
_entry.id   AF-A0A7S3KMX2-F1
#
_cell.length_a   1.000
_cell.length_b   1.000
_cell.length_c   1.000
_cell.angle_alpha   90.00
_cell.angle_beta   90.00
_cell.angle_gamma   90.00
#
_symmetry.space_group_name_H-M   'P 1'
#
loop_
_entity.id
_entity.type
_entity.pdbx_description
1 polymer ?
#
loop_
_entity_poly.entity_id
_entity_poly.type
_entity_poly.pdbx_seq_one_letter_code
_entity_poly.pdbx_strand_id
1 'polypeptide(L)'
;FRPEADNISGIQECYKNILKSIRLSGPTYFAPMLSMWNDMVQFEYTKNKLKYYIFLILTDGVIHDIDETVDCIVQSSSLPVSIIIVGIGDANFDTMDFLDADDERLFS
;
A
#
# COMPACT_ATOMS: atom_id res chain seq x y z
N PHE A 1 2.52 -14.64 -9.86
CA PHE A 1 1.33 -13.98 -9.29
C PHE A 1 0.84 -12.93 -10.28
N ARG A 2 -0.47 -12.75 -10.44
CA ARG A 2 -1.12 -11.80 -11.38
C ARG A 2 -2.29 -11.12 -10.66
N PRO A 3 -2.06 -10.01 -9.93
CA PRO A 3 -3.08 -9.34 -9.13
C PRO A 3 -3.98 -8.39 -9.93
N GLU A 4 -3.81 -8.33 -11.26
CA GLU A 4 -4.54 -7.38 -12.10
C GLU A 4 -6.02 -7.76 -12.26
N ALA A 5 -6.89 -6.76 -12.15
CA ALA A 5 -8.31 -6.88 -12.48
C ALA A 5 -8.65 -6.00 -13.69
N ASP A 6 -9.64 -6.43 -14.47
CA ASP A 6 -10.14 -5.63 -15.58
C ASP A 6 -10.93 -4.45 -15.03
N ASN A 7 -10.38 -3.24 -15.18
CA ASN A 7 -11.00 -1.96 -14.82
C ASN A 7 -11.51 -1.88 -13.35
N ILE A 8 -12.19 -0.78 -13.01
CA ILE A 8 -12.69 -0.53 -11.65
C ILE A 8 -13.78 -1.55 -11.26
N SER A 9 -14.64 -1.94 -12.19
CA SER A 9 -15.71 -2.90 -11.93
C SER A 9 -15.14 -4.27 -11.56
N GLY A 10 -14.05 -4.70 -12.21
CA GLY A 10 -13.36 -5.94 -11.85
C GLY A 10 -12.80 -5.91 -10.43
N ILE A 11 -12.21 -4.78 -10.01
CA ILE A 11 -11.74 -4.59 -8.63
C ILE A 11 -12.90 -4.73 -7.64
N GLN A 12 -14.04 -4.07 -7.91
CA GLN A 12 -15.23 -4.14 -7.06
C GLN A 12 -15.81 -5.55 -6.96
N GLU A 13 -15.82 -6.30 -8.07
CA GLU A 13 -16.28 -7.68 -8.09
C GLU A 13 -15.35 -8.59 -7.29
N CYS A 14 -14.04 -8.51 -7.51
CA CYS A 14 -13.04 -9.25 -6.74
C CYS A 14 -13.19 -9.01 -5.24
N TYR A 15 -13.31 -7.73 -4.84
CA TYR A 15 -13.52 -7.34 -3.45
C TYR A 15 -14.81 -7.93 -2.85
N LYS A 16 -15.95 -7.80 -3.54
CA LYS A 16 -17.24 -8.35 -3.06
C LYS A 16 -17.23 -9.87 -2.97
N ASN A 17 -16.51 -10.55 -3.86
CA ASN A 17 -16.46 -12.00 -3.90
C ASN A 17 -15.56 -12.57 -2.80
N ILE A 18 -14.38 -11.98 -2.58
CA ILE A 18 -13.43 -12.48 -1.57
C ILE A 18 -13.98 -12.30 -0.15
N LEU A 19 -14.73 -11.23 0.11
CA LEU A 19 -15.38 -10.98 1.41
C LEU A 19 -16.34 -12.11 1.85
N LYS A 20 -16.85 -12.93 0.92
CA LYS A 20 -17.76 -14.04 1.24
C LYS A 20 -17.03 -15.25 1.82
N SER A 21 -15.72 -15.38 1.60
CA SER A 21 -14.94 -16.57 1.92
C SER A 21 -13.79 -16.33 2.89
N ILE A 22 -13.45 -15.07 3.19
CA ILE A 22 -12.42 -14.73 4.17
C ILE A 22 -13.01 -14.47 5.56
N ARG A 23 -12.18 -14.64 6.58
CA ARG A 23 -12.44 -14.16 7.92
C ARG A 23 -11.52 -12.96 8.17
N LEU A 24 -12.11 -11.81 8.49
CA LEU A 24 -11.36 -10.62 8.84
C LEU A 24 -10.58 -10.87 10.14
N SER A 25 -9.33 -10.41 10.16
CA SER A 25 -8.41 -10.53 11.28
C SER A 25 -7.45 -9.34 11.32
N GLY A 26 -6.83 -9.14 12.47
CA GLY A 26 -5.66 -8.27 12.61
C GLY A 26 -4.41 -9.08 13.00
N PRO A 27 -3.27 -8.40 13.23
CA PRO A 27 -3.06 -6.94 13.17
C PRO A 27 -3.02 -6.38 11.74
N THR A 28 -2.97 -5.06 11.61
CA THR A 28 -2.84 -4.36 10.32
C THR A 28 -1.36 -4.10 10.02
N TYR A 29 -0.86 -4.72 8.95
CA TYR A 29 0.54 -4.62 8.51
C TYR A 29 0.65 -4.14 7.06
N PHE A 30 1.44 -3.10 6.79
CA PHE A 30 1.62 -2.56 5.44
C PHE A 30 2.93 -3.02 4.79
N ALA A 31 3.99 -3.24 5.57
CA ALA A 31 5.32 -3.56 5.05
C ALA A 31 5.34 -4.77 4.10
N PRO A 32 4.63 -5.89 4.37
CA PRO A 32 4.63 -7.04 3.46
C PRO A 32 4.05 -6.71 2.07
N MET A 33 3.01 -5.87 2.03
CA MET A 33 2.36 -5.46 0.79
C MET A 33 3.20 -4.44 0.02
N LEU A 34 3.80 -3.47 0.71
CA LEU A 34 4.71 -2.48 0.12
C LEU A 34 5.97 -3.15 -0.43
N SER A 35 6.57 -4.07 0.30
CA SER A 35 7.74 -4.83 -0.15
C SER A 35 7.43 -5.61 -1.43
N MET A 36 6.33 -6.36 -1.47
CA MET A 36 5.88 -7.07 -2.67
C MET A 36 5.64 -6.11 -3.85
N TRP A 37 5.04 -4.94 -3.60
CA TRP A 37 4.78 -3.94 -4.63
C TRP A 37 6.09 -3.33 -5.18
N ASN A 38 7.03 -2.98 -4.31
CA ASN A 38 8.35 -2.47 -4.68
C ASN A 38 9.08 -3.43 -5.62
N ASP A 39 9.07 -4.73 -5.32
CA ASP A 39 9.67 -5.76 -6.17
C ASP A 39 9.01 -5.83 -7.55
N MET A 40 7.68 -5.72 -7.61
CA MET A 40 6.93 -5.71 -8.87
C MET A 40 7.24 -4.48 -9.72
N VAL A 41 7.27 -3.29 -9.11
CA VAL A 41 7.56 -2.03 -9.80
C VAL A 41 9.02 -2.01 -10.26
N GLN A 42 9.97 -2.43 -9.42
CA GLN A 42 11.38 -2.55 -9.77
C GLN A 42 11.58 -3.49 -10.97
N PHE A 43 10.93 -4.66 -10.96
CA PHE A 43 10.99 -5.61 -12.06
C PHE A 43 10.42 -5.04 -13.38
N GLU A 44 9.35 -4.26 -13.34
CA GLU A 44 8.82 -3.61 -14.55
C GLU A 44 9.67 -2.41 -15.00
N TYR A 45 10.26 -1.68 -14.06
CA TYR A 45 11.16 -0.55 -14.33
C TYR A 45 12.42 -0.99 -15.07
N THR A 46 13.04 -2.11 -14.66
CA THR A 46 14.22 -2.69 -15.35
C THR A 46 13.96 -3.12 -16.79
N LYS A 47 12.69 -3.28 -17.20
CA LYS A 47 12.31 -3.60 -18.58
C LYS A 47 12.13 -2.35 -19.46
N ASN A 48 12.58 -1.18 -19.01
CA ASN A 48 12.41 0.11 -19.68
C ASN A 48 10.94 0.45 -20.01
N LYS A 49 9.99 -0.02 -19.20
CA LYS A 49 8.60 0.42 -19.33
C LYS A 49 8.44 1.71 -18.55
N LEU A 50 8.13 2.79 -19.27
CA LEU A 50 7.78 4.08 -18.67
C LEU A 50 6.35 4.02 -18.10
N LYS A 51 6.22 3.41 -16.91
CA LYS A 51 4.98 3.37 -16.15
C LYS A 51 5.18 4.08 -14.82
N TYR A 52 4.23 4.92 -14.46
CA TYR A 52 4.11 5.50 -13.13
C TYR A 52 2.95 4.84 -12.40
N TYR A 53 3.14 4.55 -11.12
CA TYR A 53 2.20 3.79 -10.33
C TYR A 53 1.64 4.62 -9.18
N ILE A 54 0.39 4.35 -8.81
CA ILE A 54 -0.22 4.87 -7.58
C ILE A 54 -0.61 3.66 -6.75
N PHE A 55 -0.05 3.55 -5.54
CA PHE A 55 -0.40 2.51 -4.59
C PHE A 55 -1.35 3.07 -3.54
N LEU A 56 -2.63 2.69 -3.64
CA LEU A 56 -3.69 3.13 -2.74
C LEU A 56 -3.97 2.07 -1.67
N ILE A 57 -3.83 2.44 -0.41
CA ILE A 57 -4.14 1.63 0.77
C ILE A 57 -5.40 2.20 1.43
N LEU A 58 -6.40 1.34 1.65
CA LEU A 58 -7.61 1.66 2.41
C LEU A 58 -7.56 0.87 3.73
N THR A 59 -7.61 1.55 4.86
CA THR A 59 -7.52 0.94 6.20
C THR A 59 -8.57 1.51 7.14
N ASP A 60 -9.10 0.69 8.05
CA ASP A 60 -10.01 1.11 9.12
C ASP A 60 -9.36 1.10 10.52
N GLY A 61 -8.05 0.84 10.59
CA GLY A 61 -7.33 0.73 11.85
C GLY A 61 -5.85 1.07 11.76
N VAL A 62 -5.22 1.19 12.92
CA VAL A 62 -3.83 1.64 13.10
C VAL A 62 -2.83 0.63 12.56
N ILE A 63 -1.72 1.10 12.01
CA ILE A 63 -0.60 0.29 11.56
C ILE A 63 0.18 -0.29 12.75
N HIS A 64 0.65 -1.52 12.63
CA HIS A 64 1.36 -2.24 13.70
C HIS A 64 2.83 -2.55 13.38
N ASP A 65 3.29 -2.24 12.17
CA ASP A 65 4.65 -2.45 11.63
C ASP A 65 5.21 -1.13 11.07
N ILE A 66 5.19 -0.07 11.89
CA ILE A 66 5.51 1.29 11.41
C ILE A 66 6.97 1.40 10.96
N ASP A 67 7.91 0.82 11.69
CA ASP A 67 9.34 0.88 11.37
C ASP A 67 9.63 0.18 10.03
N GLU A 68 9.12 -1.05 9.85
CA GLU A 68 9.28 -1.78 8.59
C GLU A 68 8.53 -1.12 7.42
N THR A 69 7.43 -0.43 7.71
CA THR A 69 6.67 0.33 6.71
C THR A 69 7.46 1.55 6.23
N VAL A 70 8.13 2.25 7.15
CA VAL A 70 9.03 3.38 6.82
C VAL A 70 10.15 2.90 5.90
N ASP A 71 10.82 1.80 6.25
CA ASP A 71 11.88 1.21 5.41
C ASP A 71 11.36 0.93 3.98
N CYS A 72 10.17 0.37 3.87
CA CYS A 72 9.56 0.08 2.57
C CYS A 72 9.21 1.36 1.79
N ILE A 73 8.69 2.40 2.46
CA ILE A 73 8.36 3.69 1.82
C ILE A 73 9.63 4.40 1.35
N VAL A 74 10.70 4.40 2.16
CA VAL A 74 12.00 4.95 1.78
C VAL A 74 12.57 4.20 0.58
N GLN A 75 12.45 2.87 0.54
CA GLN A 75 12.82 2.09 -0.65
C GLN A 75 11.97 2.50 -1.88
N SER A 76 10.66 2.67 -1.71
CA SER A 76 9.73 3.08 -2.77
C SER A 76 10.08 4.45 -3.36
N SER A 77 10.73 5.34 -2.61
CA SER A 77 11.06 6.71 -3.08
C SER A 77 12.04 6.72 -4.26
N SER A 78 12.74 5.61 -4.51
CA SER A 78 13.61 5.41 -5.67
C SER A 78 12.89 4.87 -6.92
N LEU A 79 11.60 4.54 -6.79
CA LEU A 79 10.75 3.94 -7.82
C LEU A 79 9.74 4.96 -8.35
N PRO A 80 9.20 4.77 -9.57
CA PRO A 80 8.17 5.65 -10.14
C PRO A 80 6.78 5.36 -9.53
N VAL A 81 6.61 5.65 -8.25
CA VAL A 81 5.38 5.37 -7.48
C VAL A 81 5.00 6.53 -6.56
N SER A 82 3.70 6.79 -6.42
CA SER A 82 3.12 7.51 -5.28
C SER A 82 2.39 6.52 -4.38
N ILE A 83 2.45 6.72 -3.07
CA ILE A 83 1.69 5.94 -2.08
C ILE A 83 0.61 6.86 -1.50
N ILE A 84 -0.62 6.36 -1.41
CA ILE A 84 -1.76 7.07 -0.83
C ILE A 84 -2.38 6.15 0.22
N ILE A 85 -2.50 6.62 1.46
CA ILE A 85 -3.14 5.90 2.56
C ILE A 85 -4.42 6.64 2.92
N VAL A 86 -5.55 5.92 2.96
CA VAL A 86 -6.86 6.47 3.32
C VAL A 86 -7.40 5.70 4.52
N GLY A 87 -7.50 6.40 5.65
CA GLY A 87 -8.22 5.94 6.84
C GLY A 87 -9.74 6.01 6.63
N ILE A 88 -10.46 4.96 7.01
CA ILE A 88 -11.92 4.85 6.90
C ILE A 88 -12.50 4.54 8.29
N GLY A 89 -13.59 5.21 8.66
CA GLY A 89 -14.26 5.00 9.94
C GLY A 89 -13.66 5.83 11.06
N ASP A 90 -13.90 5.41 12.30
CA ASP A 90 -13.71 6.24 13.51
C ASP A 90 -12.47 5.84 14.34
N ALA A 91 -11.52 5.12 13.75
CA ALA A 91 -10.26 4.81 14.44
C ALA A 91 -9.43 6.08 14.66
N ASN A 92 -8.56 6.05 15.67
CA ASN A 92 -7.55 7.10 15.85
C ASN A 92 -6.40 6.84 14.84
N PHE A 93 -6.17 7.79 13.93
CA PHE A 93 -5.14 7.70 12.90
C PHE A 93 -3.91 8.58 13.18
N ASP A 94 -3.79 9.17 14.38
CA ASP A 94 -2.70 10.11 14.74
C ASP A 94 -1.30 9.51 14.49
N THR A 95 -1.14 8.20 14.72
CA THR A 95 0.14 7.50 14.47
C THR A 95 0.50 7.42 12.99
N MET A 96 -0.49 7.51 12.08
CA MET A 96 -0.26 7.50 10.63
C MET A 96 0.17 8.86 10.09
N ASP A 97 -0.04 9.96 10.83
CA ASP A 97 0.44 11.28 10.43
C ASP A 97 1.98 11.30 10.31
N PHE A 98 2.67 10.42 11.04
CA PHE A 98 4.11 10.23 10.90
C PHE A 98 4.53 9.75 9.49
N LEU A 99 3.66 9.03 8.79
CA LEU A 99 3.92 8.55 7.43
C LEU A 99 3.66 9.63 6.38
N ASP A 100 3.06 10.75 6.78
CA ASP A 100 2.77 11.85 5.87
C ASP A 100 4.05 12.63 5.53
N ALA A 101 4.15 13.07 4.29
CA ALA A 101 5.33 13.75 3.75
C ALA A 101 5.25 15.28 3.84
N ASP A 102 4.17 15.82 4.41
CA ASP A 102 3.89 17.25 4.49
C ASP A 102 4.80 17.99 5.49
N ASP A 103 5.19 17.33 6.59
CA ASP A 103 6.00 17.94 7.65
C ASP A 103 7.49 17.61 7.53
N GLU A 104 7.84 16.31 7.54
CA GLU A 104 9.22 15.83 7.53
C GLU A 104 9.42 14.67 6.56
N ARG A 105 10.63 14.55 6.02
CA ARG A 105 10.98 13.42 5.15
C ARG A 105 11.25 12.18 6.00
N LEU A 106 10.67 11.06 5.61
CA LEU A 106 11.03 9.75 6.13
C LEU A 106 12.47 9.37 5.77
N PHE A 107 13.14 8.68 6.70
CA PHE A 107 14.47 8.10 6.53
C PHE A 107 14.55 6.76 7.26
N SER A 108 15.31 5.82 6.72
CA SER A 108 15.61 4.50 7.27
C SER A 108 17.10 4.23 7.25
#